data_AF-A0A5B8SAB0-F1
#
_entry.id   AF-A0A5B8SAB0-F1
#
_cell.length_a   1.000
_cell.length_b   1.000
_cell.length_c   1.000
_cell.angle_alpha   90.00
_cell.angle_beta   90.00
_cell.angle_gamma   90.00
#
_symmetry.space_group_name_H-M   'P 1'
#
loop_
_entity.id
_entity.type
_entity.pdbx_description
1 polymer ?
#
loop_
_entity_poly.entity_id
_entity_poly.type
_entity_poly.pdbx_seq_one_letter_code
_entity_poly.pdbx_strand_id
1 'polypeptide(L)'
;MLWNIIDRRTRPHRWREVNAIIEATEHDNSCKDSDQAPSSDPSQRVDYEALEAVSVAEAVQWADGKPCPVTLYLYDLGAGF
;
A
#
# COMPACT_ATOMS: atom_id res chain seq x y z
N MET A 1 -5.96 7.63 0.00
CA MET A 1 -5.06 8.78 -0.02
C MET A 1 -3.66 8.21 0.10
N LEU A 2 -2.91 8.20 -0.99
CA LEU A 2 -1.63 7.49 -1.02
C LEU A 2 -0.51 8.38 -0.46
N TRP A 3 0.15 7.95 0.61
CA TRP A 3 1.24 8.70 1.24
C TRP A 3 2.61 8.07 1.06
N ASN A 4 2.67 6.73 1.00
CA ASN A 4 3.93 6.02 0.85
C ASN A 4 3.77 4.80 -0.06
N ILE A 5 4.84 4.43 -0.76
CA ILE A 5 4.91 3.22 -1.59
C ILE A 5 6.16 2.44 -1.19
N ILE A 6 5.98 1.17 -0.83
CA ILE A 6 7.06 0.23 -0.58
C ILE A 6 7.04 -0.82 -1.69
N ASP A 7 8.00 -0.70 -2.61
CA ASP A 7 8.15 -1.64 -3.71
C ASP A 7 9.01 -2.83 -3.30
N ARG A 8 8.36 -3.99 -3.09
CA ARG A 8 9.02 -5.26 -2.75
C ARG A 8 9.16 -6.19 -3.95
N ARG A 9 8.82 -5.73 -5.15
CA ARG A 9 8.98 -6.52 -6.38
C ARG A 9 10.45 -6.81 -6.63
N THR A 10 10.77 -8.06 -6.93
CA THR A 10 12.10 -8.47 -7.41
C THR A 10 12.32 -8.07 -8.87
N ARG A 11 11.23 -7.79 -9.61
CA ARG A 11 11.26 -7.38 -11.02
C ARG A 11 10.52 -6.05 -11.20
N PRO A 12 11.05 -4.90 -10.71
CA PRO A 12 10.33 -3.63 -10.63
C PRO A 12 9.87 -3.06 -11.99
N HIS A 13 10.50 -3.48 -13.09
CA HIS A 13 10.08 -3.12 -14.44
C HIS A 13 8.84 -3.89 -14.95
N ARG A 14 8.37 -4.92 -14.22
CA ARG A 14 7.10 -5.60 -14.50
C ARG A 14 5.97 -4.88 -13.78
N TRP A 15 5.35 -3.95 -14.50
CA TRP A 15 4.30 -3.08 -13.97
C TRP A 15 2.88 -3.53 -14.34
N ARG A 16 2.73 -4.42 -15.33
CA ARG A 16 1.42 -4.77 -15.91
C ARG A 16 0.58 -5.64 -14.98
N GLU A 17 1.22 -6.55 -14.26
CA GLU A 17 0.55 -7.52 -13.37
C GLU A 17 1.39 -7.66 -12.10
N VAL A 18 0.85 -7.15 -11.00
CA VAL A 18 1.46 -7.14 -9.68
C VAL A 18 0.40 -7.51 -8.64
N ASN A 19 0.89 -7.88 -7.47
CA ASN A 19 0.11 -8.00 -6.26
C ASN A 19 0.31 -6.72 -5.44
N ALA A 20 -0.75 -6.22 -4.82
CA ALA A 20 -0.72 -5.01 -4.01
C ALA A 20 -1.46 -5.20 -2.69
N ILE A 21 -0.91 -4.66 -1.61
CA ILE A 21 -1.66 -4.47 -0.35
C ILE A 21 -1.57 -3.02 0.06
N ILE A 22 -2.52 -2.59 0.87
CA ILE A 22 -2.47 -1.32 1.58
C ILE A 22 -2.71 -1.54 3.07
N GLU A 23 -2.07 -0.71 3.86
CA GLU A 23 -2.33 -0.56 5.30
C GLU A 23 -2.35 0.92 5.64
N ALA A 24 -3.02 1.29 6.73
CA ALA A 24 -2.96 2.66 7.24
C ALA A 24 -1.51 3.05 7.54
N THR A 25 -1.07 4.22 7.06
CA THR A 25 0.32 4.68 7.26
C THR A 25 0.69 4.81 8.74
N GLU A 26 -0.30 4.96 9.64
CA GLU A 26 -0.06 4.95 11.10
C GLU A 26 0.56 3.64 11.62
N HIS A 27 0.47 2.53 10.89
CA HIS A 27 1.17 1.29 11.25
C HIS A 27 2.70 1.44 11.18
N ASP A 28 3.19 2.30 10.28
CA ASP A 28 4.61 2.59 10.08
C ASP A 28 5.20 3.40 11.26
N ASN A 29 4.35 3.96 12.13
CA ASN A 29 4.75 4.65 13.36
C ASN A 29 5.50 3.73 14.35
N SER A 30 5.40 2.41 14.16
CA SER A 30 6.18 1.43 14.91
C SER A 30 7.70 1.51 14.64
N CYS A 31 8.10 2.10 13.51
CA CYS A 31 9.50 2.38 13.21
C CYS A 31 9.94 3.68 13.92
N LYS A 32 11.08 3.64 14.62
CA LYS A 32 11.57 4.80 15.40
C LYS A 32 12.11 5.95 14.55
N ASP A 33 12.52 5.65 13.32
CA ASP A 33 13.15 6.60 12.40
C ASP A 33 12.26 6.86 11.18
N SER A 34 10.94 6.74 11.36
CA SER A 34 9.95 7.08 10.33
C SER A 34 9.27 8.41 10.63
N ASP A 35 8.81 9.07 9.57
CA ASP A 35 7.82 10.12 9.70
C ASP A 35 6.54 9.54 10.32
N GLN A 36 6.03 10.21 11.36
CA GLN A 36 4.87 9.73 12.11
C GLN A 36 3.58 10.25 11.46
N ALA A 37 2.68 9.33 11.12
CA ALA A 37 1.36 9.66 10.61
C ALA A 37 0.36 9.89 11.76
N PRO A 38 -0.62 10.80 11.60
CA PRO A 38 -1.69 10.99 12.56
C PRO A 38 -2.60 9.77 12.62
N SER A 39 -3.23 9.53 13.77
CA SER A 39 -4.21 8.46 13.89
C SER A 39 -5.45 8.76 13.05
N SER A 40 -5.90 7.76 12.29
CA SER A 40 -7.14 7.81 11.51
C SER A 40 -8.35 7.52 12.38
N ASP A 41 -9.53 8.01 11.99
CA ASP A 41 -10.79 7.62 12.62
C ASP A 41 -10.98 6.09 12.48
N PRO A 42 -11.23 5.34 13.57
CA PRO A 42 -11.40 3.89 13.50
C PRO A 42 -12.49 3.42 12.53
N SER A 43 -13.51 4.23 12.27
CA SER A 43 -14.58 3.92 11.32
C SER A 43 -14.19 4.07 9.84
N GLN A 44 -13.08 4.75 9.57
CA GLN A 44 -12.57 5.02 8.23
C GLN A 44 -11.19 4.39 7.98
N ARG A 45 -10.57 3.84 9.02
CA ARG A 45 -9.24 3.27 8.94
C ARG A 45 -9.23 2.01 8.08
N VAL A 46 -8.24 1.94 7.21
CA VAL A 46 -7.93 0.73 6.45
C VAL A 46 -6.91 -0.07 7.24
N ASP A 47 -7.34 -1.14 7.92
CA ASP A 47 -6.42 -2.02 8.63
C ASP A 47 -5.56 -2.82 7.64
N TYR A 48 -6.21 -3.42 6.64
CA TYR A 48 -5.58 -4.19 5.58
C TYR A 48 -6.55 -4.39 4.42
N GLU A 49 -6.08 -4.19 3.19
CA GLU A 49 -6.76 -4.66 1.98
C GLU A 49 -5.74 -5.12 0.93
N ALA A 50 -6.18 -5.98 0.00
CA ALA A 50 -5.32 -6.55 -1.03
C ALA A 50 -5.98 -6.58 -2.42
N LEU A 51 -5.15 -6.47 -3.46
CA LEU A 51 -5.48 -6.69 -4.86
C LEU A 51 -4.45 -7.63 -5.50
N GLU A 52 -4.92 -8.50 -6.38
CA GLU A 52 -4.08 -9.41 -7.17
C GLU A 52 -4.24 -9.14 -8.66
N ALA A 53 -3.18 -9.42 -9.42
CA ALA A 53 -3.16 -9.37 -10.88
C ALA A 53 -3.65 -8.03 -11.46
N VAL A 54 -3.30 -6.93 -10.81
CA VAL A 54 -3.57 -5.55 -11.28
C VAL A 54 -2.29 -4.92 -11.80
N SER A 55 -2.40 -3.87 -12.61
CA SER A 55 -1.25 -3.04 -12.96
C SER A 55 -0.84 -2.14 -11.80
N VAL A 56 0.41 -1.68 -11.80
CA VAL A 56 0.91 -0.69 -10.83
C VAL A 56 0.07 0.59 -10.87
N ALA A 57 -0.38 1.02 -12.06
CA ALA A 57 -1.22 2.20 -12.20
C ALA A 57 -2.57 2.03 -11.49
N GLU A 58 -3.22 0.87 -11.65
CA GLU A 58 -4.47 0.54 -10.97
C GLU A 58 -4.28 0.45 -9.45
N ALA A 59 -3.20 -0.19 -8.99
CA ALA A 59 -2.88 -0.27 -7.56
C ALA A 59 -2.66 1.12 -6.93
N VAL A 60 -1.95 2.01 -7.62
CA VAL A 60 -1.74 3.40 -7.18
C VAL A 60 -3.06 4.17 -7.13
N GLN A 61 -3.89 4.09 -8.18
CA GLN A 61 -5.19 4.77 -8.21
C GLN A 61 -6.12 4.26 -7.10
N TRP A 62 -6.13 2.95 -6.87
CA TRP A 62 -6.91 2.33 -5.81
C TRP A 62 -6.48 2.79 -4.41
N ALA A 63 -5.16 2.80 -4.14
CA ALA A 63 -4.64 3.28 -2.86
C ALA A 63 -4.90 4.79 -2.65
N ASP A 64 -4.79 5.58 -3.71
CA ASP A 64 -5.06 7.01 -3.63
C ASP A 64 -6.53 7.31 -3.33
N GLY A 65 -7.46 6.47 -3.80
CA GLY A 65 -8.89 6.59 -3.52
C GLY A 65 -9.32 6.28 -2.08
N LYS A 66 -8.41 5.89 -1.18
CA LYS A 66 -8.75 5.51 0.20
C LYS A 66 -9.11 6.71 1.10
N PRO A 67 -10.01 6.54 2.08
CA PRO A 67 -10.48 7.63 2.94
C PRO A 67 -9.44 8.09 3.96
N CYS A 68 -8.43 7.27 4.25
CA CYS A 68 -7.32 7.59 5.15
C CYS A 68 -5.97 7.53 4.40
N PRO A 69 -4.91 8.10 5.00
CA PRO A 69 -3.53 7.85 4.59
C PRO A 69 -3.20 6.35 4.57
N VAL A 70 -2.67 5.87 3.46
CA VAL A 70 -2.23 4.47 3.32
C VAL A 70 -0.83 4.36 2.74
N THR A 71 -0.14 3.31 3.16
CA THR A 71 1.10 2.81 2.58
C THR A 71 0.77 1.67 1.62
N LEU A 72 1.12 1.83 0.34
CA LEU A 72 0.94 0.81 -0.70
C LEU A 72 2.18 -0.06 -0.77
N TYR A 73 2.02 -1.37 -0.69
CA TYR A 73 3.08 -2.34 -0.88
C TYR A 73 2.88 -3.08 -2.19
N LEU A 74 3.93 -3.19 -3.00
CA LEU A 74 3.89 -3.86 -4.31
C LEU A 74 4.72 -5.14 -4.31
N TYR A 75 4.18 -6.19 -4.92
CA TYR A 75 4.76 -7.53 -4.97
C TYR A 75 4.66 -8.13 -6.38
N ASP A 76 5.57 -9.05 -6.70
CA ASP A 76 5.48 -9.79 -7.96
C ASP A 76 4.26 -10.72 -7.93
N LEU A 77 3.54 -10.80 -9.06
CA LEU A 77 2.42 -11.74 -9.20
C LEU A 77 2.90 -13.19 -8.94
N GLY A 78 2.13 -13.92 -8.13
CA GLY A 78 2.41 -15.32 -7.79
C GLY A 78 3.46 -15.53 -6.70
N ALA A 79 4.04 -14.46 -6.14
CA ALA A 79 4.94 -14.52 -5.00
C ALA A 79 4.22 -14.39 -3.64
N GLY A 80 2.91 -14.13 -3.64
CA GLY A 80 2.14 -13.82 -2.43
C GLY A 80 2.19 -12.34 -2.07
N PHE A 81 2.02 -12.04 -0.78
CA PHE A 81 2.04 -10.72 -0.14
C PHE A 81 2.93 -10.74 1.10
#